data_AF-A0A953TJ09-F1
#
_entry.id   AF-A0A953TJ09-F1
#
_cell.length_a   1.000
_cell.length_b   1.000
_cell.length_c   1.000
_cell.angle_alpha   90.00
_cell.angle_beta   90.00
_cell.angle_gamma   90.00
#
_symmetry.space_group_name_H-M   'P 1'
#
loop_
_entity.id
_entity.type
_entity.pdbx_description
1 polymer ?
#
loop_
_entity_poly.entity_id
_entity_poly.type
_entity_poly.pdbx_seq_one_letter_code
_entity_poly.pdbx_strand_id
1 'polypeptide(L)'
;MSTTTVTPRARTGATPEQLLAQTLNRHRELILQREYQPLGVIDFIFVQRGRELVPIDYRKDGPRIAWNGDTGDLLCLSNWLGLPDRKLAIGDPCKACMATCGDCKGKGKKPCTLTNCAGSGWIKAKFVLCSECLGGPGKKTIPDCWACNGRGEVPEAFKCEGCDDKGLAKCARCDGAGQVPTGREKGRVDGYDEKSNSFVTAPTCKKCNGQGRQVKTEPQPWQAFVNGQLQVDGQIMIAIGPIRRIVWHTLGENAQFKSCEINPDQGGNLMVLLLESQTAKPLCRQYLVGGVPQI
;
A
#
# COMPACT_ATOMS: atom_id res chain seq x y z
N MET A 1 5.21 -2.88 -62.91
CA MET A 1 4.60 -2.61 -61.60
C MET A 1 3.63 -3.73 -61.32
N SER A 2 4.02 -4.69 -60.48
CA SER A 2 3.20 -5.86 -60.17
C SER A 2 2.38 -5.56 -58.92
N THR A 3 1.06 -5.47 -59.07
CA THR A 3 0.11 -5.34 -57.97
C THR A 3 -0.08 -6.69 -57.30
N THR A 4 0.53 -6.86 -56.13
CA THR A 4 0.32 -8.03 -55.27
C THR A 4 -1.05 -7.87 -54.59
N THR A 5 -2.04 -8.61 -55.09
CA THR A 5 -3.34 -8.77 -54.46
C THR A 5 -3.16 -9.49 -53.12
N VAL A 6 -3.33 -8.78 -52.01
CA VAL A 6 -3.36 -9.38 -50.67
C VAL A 6 -4.73 -10.05 -50.51
N THR A 7 -4.75 -11.37 -50.57
CA THR A 7 -5.93 -12.18 -50.23
C THR A 7 -6.22 -12.01 -48.73
N PRO A 8 -7.43 -11.59 -48.33
CA PRO A 8 -7.78 -11.52 -46.91
C PRO A 8 -7.77 -12.94 -46.31
N ARG A 9 -6.95 -13.14 -45.28
CA ARG A 9 -6.91 -14.37 -44.48
C ARG A 9 -8.31 -14.63 -43.93
N ALA A 10 -8.84 -15.83 -44.19
CA ALA A 10 -10.16 -16.26 -43.74
C ALA A 10 -10.29 -16.08 -42.22
N ARG A 11 -11.36 -15.40 -41.79
CA ARG A 11 -11.80 -15.40 -40.38
C ARG A 11 -12.20 -16.82 -40.01
N THR A 12 -11.49 -17.43 -39.08
CA THR A 12 -11.87 -18.72 -38.49
C THR A 12 -13.24 -18.56 -37.84
N GLY A 13 -14.24 -19.32 -38.32
CA GLY A 13 -15.63 -19.29 -37.84
C GLY A 13 -15.84 -19.96 -36.48
N ALA A 14 -14.86 -19.88 -35.58
CA ALA A 14 -14.96 -20.46 -34.24
C ALA A 14 -15.82 -19.55 -33.34
N THR A 15 -16.72 -20.13 -32.55
CA THR A 15 -17.50 -19.36 -31.57
C THR A 15 -16.61 -18.94 -30.39
N PRO A 16 -16.97 -17.90 -29.62
CA PRO A 16 -16.22 -17.51 -28.43
C PRO A 16 -15.99 -18.65 -27.43
N GLU A 17 -16.96 -19.54 -27.27
CA GLU A 17 -16.87 -20.72 -26.40
C GLU A 17 -15.84 -21.72 -26.92
N GLN A 18 -15.78 -21.94 -28.24
CA GLN A 18 -14.78 -22.80 -28.86
C GLN A 18 -13.36 -22.23 -28.73
N LEU A 19 -13.21 -20.93 -28.91
CA LEU A 19 -11.93 -20.24 -28.71
C LEU A 19 -11.47 -20.36 -27.25
N LEU A 20 -12.38 -20.17 -26.29
CA LEU A 20 -12.07 -20.34 -24.89
C LEU A 20 -11.69 -21.79 -24.56
N ALA A 21 -12.44 -22.79 -25.04
CA ALA A 21 -12.10 -24.20 -24.85
C ALA A 21 -10.69 -24.53 -25.40
N GLN A 22 -10.34 -23.99 -26.58
CA GLN A 22 -8.99 -24.11 -27.15
C GLN A 22 -7.93 -23.46 -26.26
N THR A 23 -8.17 -22.26 -25.72
CA THR A 23 -7.25 -21.60 -24.78
C THR A 23 -7.05 -22.44 -23.51
N LEU A 24 -8.13 -22.98 -22.92
CA LEU A 24 -8.05 -23.82 -21.73
C LEU A 24 -7.27 -25.12 -21.99
N ASN A 25 -7.47 -25.74 -23.15
CA ASN A 25 -6.71 -26.93 -23.56
C ASN A 25 -5.23 -26.62 -23.76
N ARG A 26 -4.91 -25.51 -24.45
CA ARG A 26 -3.52 -25.02 -24.59
C ARG A 26 -2.87 -24.81 -23.22
N HIS A 27 -3.56 -24.18 -22.26
CA HIS A 27 -3.02 -24.01 -20.91
C HIS A 27 -2.72 -25.35 -20.23
N ARG A 28 -3.60 -26.34 -20.38
CA ARG A 28 -3.39 -27.69 -19.84
C ARG A 28 -2.15 -28.34 -20.47
N GLU A 29 -1.99 -28.24 -21.79
CA GLU A 29 -0.86 -28.78 -22.54
C GLU A 29 0.47 -28.13 -22.11
N LEU A 30 0.53 -26.79 -22.09
CA LEU A 30 1.71 -26.05 -21.62
C LEU A 30 2.11 -26.47 -20.20
N ILE A 31 1.14 -26.63 -19.30
CA ILE A 31 1.40 -27.08 -17.92
C ILE A 31 1.94 -28.51 -17.89
N LEU A 32 1.35 -29.43 -18.66
CA LEU A 32 1.75 -30.84 -18.73
C LEU A 32 3.15 -31.01 -19.32
N GLN A 33 3.46 -30.28 -20.40
CA GLN A 33 4.73 -30.33 -21.12
C GLN A 33 5.84 -29.51 -20.43
N ARG A 34 5.47 -28.70 -19.43
CA ARG A 34 6.38 -27.78 -18.72
C ARG A 34 6.99 -26.71 -19.63
N GLU A 35 6.24 -26.30 -20.63
CA GLU A 35 6.61 -25.23 -21.55
C GLU A 35 6.23 -23.89 -20.92
N TYR A 36 6.95 -23.49 -19.87
CA TYR A 36 6.76 -22.20 -19.20
C TYR A 36 7.93 -21.87 -18.27
N GLN A 37 8.06 -20.60 -17.92
CA GLN A 37 8.96 -20.09 -16.89
C GLN A 37 8.16 -19.83 -15.59
N PRO A 38 8.46 -20.51 -14.48
CA PRO A 38 7.85 -20.21 -13.19
C PRO A 38 8.16 -18.77 -12.74
N LEU A 39 7.13 -18.06 -12.28
CA LEU A 39 7.28 -16.67 -11.80
C LEU A 39 7.29 -16.59 -10.28
N GLY A 40 6.34 -17.25 -9.61
CA GLY A 40 6.20 -17.14 -8.15
C GLY A 40 4.79 -17.45 -7.64
N VAL A 41 4.44 -16.83 -6.52
CA VAL A 41 3.16 -17.01 -5.82
C VAL A 41 2.43 -15.69 -5.75
N ILE A 42 1.16 -15.68 -6.18
CA ILE A 42 0.32 -14.48 -6.15
C ILE A 42 0.11 -14.02 -4.70
N ASP A 43 0.30 -12.71 -4.48
CA ASP A 43 -0.05 -12.02 -3.25
C ASP A 43 -1.36 -11.26 -3.40
N PHE A 44 -1.51 -10.55 -4.53
CA PHE A 44 -2.69 -9.73 -4.79
C PHE A 44 -3.15 -9.82 -6.24
N ILE A 45 -4.46 -9.85 -6.42
CA ILE A 45 -5.10 -9.60 -7.72
C ILE A 45 -5.98 -8.37 -7.56
N PHE A 46 -5.76 -7.34 -8.38
CA PHE A 46 -6.59 -6.14 -8.37
C PHE A 46 -7.67 -6.28 -9.44
N VAL A 47 -8.92 -6.40 -9.00
CA VAL A 47 -10.08 -6.49 -9.88
C VAL A 47 -10.75 -5.13 -10.04
N GLN A 48 -11.18 -4.80 -11.24
CA GLN A 48 -11.91 -3.57 -11.51
C GLN A 48 -13.40 -3.73 -11.15
N ARG A 49 -13.92 -2.81 -10.35
CA ARG A 49 -15.34 -2.69 -9.98
C ARG A 49 -15.80 -1.26 -10.24
N GLY A 50 -16.44 -1.03 -11.38
CA GLY A 50 -16.74 0.32 -11.85
C GLY A 50 -15.45 1.12 -12.05
N ARG A 51 -15.26 2.18 -11.24
CA ARG A 51 -14.05 3.02 -11.24
C ARG A 51 -13.01 2.60 -10.20
N GLU A 52 -13.35 1.68 -9.31
CA GLU A 52 -12.48 1.26 -8.22
C GLU A 52 -11.67 0.02 -8.59
N LEU A 53 -10.46 -0.08 -8.02
CA LEU A 53 -9.66 -1.30 -8.02
C LEU A 53 -9.77 -1.93 -6.63
N VAL A 54 -10.37 -3.10 -6.57
CA VAL A 54 -10.56 -3.82 -5.32
C VAL A 54 -9.54 -4.97 -5.27
N PRO A 55 -8.71 -5.06 -4.21
CA PRO A 55 -7.75 -6.13 -4.09
C PRO A 55 -8.41 -7.42 -3.58
N ILE A 56 -8.07 -8.53 -4.22
CA ILE A 56 -8.15 -9.87 -3.66
C ILE A 56 -6.80 -10.15 -3.00
N ASP A 57 -6.80 -10.34 -1.68
CA ASP A 57 -5.59 -10.53 -0.88
C ASP A 57 -5.36 -12.03 -0.57
N TYR A 58 -4.29 -12.61 -1.07
CA TYR A 58 -3.91 -14.00 -0.80
C TYR A 58 -2.90 -14.16 0.34
N ARG A 59 -2.41 -13.08 0.96
CA ARG A 59 -1.49 -13.11 2.11
C ARG A 59 -0.24 -14.00 1.93
N LYS A 60 0.28 -14.14 0.70
CA LYS A 60 1.38 -15.04 0.27
C LYS A 60 1.02 -16.51 0.06
N ASP A 61 -0.23 -16.89 0.27
CA ASP A 61 -0.72 -18.27 0.10
C ASP A 61 -1.51 -18.43 -1.21
N GLY A 62 -1.25 -17.55 -2.19
CA GLY A 62 -2.01 -17.52 -3.43
C GLY A 62 -1.61 -18.60 -4.43
N PRO A 63 -2.24 -18.59 -5.61
CA PRO A 63 -1.88 -19.50 -6.68
C PRO A 63 -0.43 -19.33 -7.13
N ARG A 64 0.22 -20.44 -7.47
CA ARG A 64 1.51 -20.40 -8.18
C ARG A 64 1.27 -20.00 -9.62
N ILE A 65 2.10 -19.09 -10.15
CA ILE A 65 2.00 -18.62 -11.53
C ILE A 65 3.28 -18.83 -12.33
N ALA A 66 3.11 -18.93 -13.64
CA ALA A 66 4.17 -19.03 -14.63
C ALA A 66 3.83 -18.27 -15.91
N TRP A 67 4.86 -17.96 -16.68
CA TRP A 67 4.76 -17.25 -17.95
C TRP A 67 5.26 -18.14 -19.09
N ASN A 68 4.52 -18.23 -20.19
CA ASN A 68 5.04 -18.78 -21.44
C ASN A 68 5.37 -17.63 -22.40
N GLY A 69 6.65 -17.47 -22.72
CA GLY A 69 7.14 -16.37 -23.56
C GLY A 69 6.76 -16.49 -25.05
N ASP A 70 6.49 -17.70 -25.54
CA ASP A 70 6.18 -17.95 -26.96
C ASP A 70 4.71 -17.62 -27.28
N THR A 71 3.81 -17.93 -26.36
CA THR A 71 2.36 -17.73 -26.50
C THR A 71 1.88 -16.44 -25.85
N GLY A 72 2.64 -15.90 -24.89
CA GLY A 72 2.23 -14.76 -24.09
C GLY A 72 1.19 -15.10 -23.02
N ASP A 73 1.08 -16.37 -22.62
CA ASP A 73 0.11 -16.83 -21.64
C ASP A 73 0.64 -16.77 -20.21
N LEU A 74 -0.17 -16.21 -19.30
CA LEU A 74 0.03 -16.30 -17.86
C LEU A 74 -0.75 -17.50 -17.31
N LEU A 75 -0.04 -18.44 -16.69
CA LEU A 75 -0.57 -19.74 -16.29
C LEU A 75 -0.70 -19.83 -14.77
N CYS A 76 -1.78 -20.44 -14.29
CA CYS A 76 -1.90 -20.88 -12.89
C CYS A 76 -1.49 -22.35 -12.77
N LEU A 77 -0.50 -22.63 -11.92
CA LEU A 77 0.07 -23.97 -11.73
C LEU A 77 -0.60 -24.77 -10.62
N SER A 78 -1.34 -24.11 -9.73
CA SER A 78 -1.97 -24.74 -8.56
C SER A 78 -3.49 -24.69 -8.65
N ASN A 79 -4.15 -25.60 -7.95
CA ASN A 79 -5.60 -25.55 -7.77
C ASN A 79 -5.99 -24.36 -6.87
N TRP A 80 -7.24 -23.93 -7.02
CA TRP A 80 -7.86 -22.92 -6.19
C TRP A 80 -8.13 -23.46 -4.79
N LEU A 81 -7.74 -22.73 -3.74
CA LEU A 81 -7.98 -23.15 -2.35
C LEU A 81 -9.08 -22.33 -1.66
N GLY A 82 -9.75 -21.44 -2.38
CA GLY A 82 -10.55 -20.38 -1.78
C GLY A 82 -9.72 -19.12 -1.52
N LEU A 83 -10.40 -18.08 -1.04
CA LEU A 83 -9.74 -16.87 -0.56
C LEU A 83 -9.45 -17.02 0.94
N PRO A 84 -8.22 -16.73 1.39
CA PRO A 84 -7.97 -16.65 2.82
C PRO A 84 -8.73 -15.47 3.41
N ASP A 85 -8.92 -15.45 4.72
CA ASP A 85 -9.47 -14.25 5.38
C ASP A 85 -8.52 -13.05 5.19
N ARG A 86 -9.06 -11.86 4.93
CA ARG A 86 -8.25 -10.64 4.89
C ARG A 86 -7.97 -10.13 6.30
N LYS A 87 -6.85 -9.43 6.43
CA LYS A 87 -6.44 -8.77 7.67
C LYS A 87 -6.57 -7.26 7.49
N LEU A 88 -7.48 -6.64 8.22
CA LEU A 88 -7.70 -5.20 8.19
C LEU A 88 -7.07 -4.55 9.41
N ALA A 89 -6.29 -3.49 9.21
CA ALA A 89 -5.82 -2.63 10.28
C ALA A 89 -7.00 -1.80 10.81
N ILE A 90 -7.45 -2.09 12.04
CA ILE A 90 -8.51 -1.35 12.73
C ILE A 90 -7.90 -0.26 13.61
N GLY A 91 -8.67 0.80 13.86
CA GLY A 91 -8.19 2.14 14.25
C GLY A 91 -7.14 2.22 15.37
N ASP A 92 -7.22 1.34 16.37
CA ASP A 92 -6.37 1.43 17.56
C ASP A 92 -4.94 0.94 17.32
N PRO A 93 -3.93 1.60 17.91
CA PRO A 93 -2.56 1.10 17.93
C PRO A 93 -2.45 -0.30 18.54
N CYS A 94 -1.57 -1.13 17.99
CA CYS A 94 -1.29 -2.44 18.55
C CYS A 94 -0.44 -2.31 19.82
N LYS A 95 -1.06 -2.50 20.99
CA LYS A 95 -0.41 -2.43 22.30
C LYS A 95 0.83 -3.33 22.45
N ALA A 96 0.91 -4.43 21.70
CA ALA A 96 2.03 -5.37 21.76
C ALA A 96 3.29 -4.95 20.99
N CYS A 97 3.21 -3.88 20.17
CA CYS A 97 4.36 -3.33 19.46
C CYS A 97 4.56 -1.83 19.74
N MET A 98 4.03 -1.35 20.86
CA MET A 98 4.27 0.02 21.30
C MET A 98 5.70 0.17 21.79
N ALA A 99 6.35 1.24 21.37
CA ALA A 99 7.66 1.66 21.83
C ALA A 99 7.61 3.07 22.40
N THR A 100 8.53 3.38 23.31
CA THR A 100 8.73 4.75 23.78
C THR A 100 9.04 5.65 22.59
N CYS A 101 8.31 6.75 22.46
CA CYS A 101 8.55 7.72 21.40
C CYS A 101 9.92 8.38 21.62
N GLY A 102 10.82 8.23 20.64
CA GLY A 102 12.16 8.81 20.68
C GLY A 102 12.15 10.35 20.75
N ASP A 103 11.26 10.99 19.99
CA ASP A 103 11.19 12.46 19.88
C ASP A 103 10.87 13.14 21.20
N CYS A 104 9.97 12.55 22.01
CA CYS A 104 9.60 13.10 23.32
C CYS A 104 10.13 12.29 24.50
N LYS A 105 10.96 11.27 24.25
CA LYS A 105 11.49 10.33 25.25
C LYS A 105 10.41 9.80 26.21
N GLY A 106 9.23 9.47 25.68
CA GLY A 106 8.11 8.96 26.50
C GLY A 106 7.21 10.01 27.16
N LYS A 107 7.58 11.30 27.16
CA LYS A 107 6.86 12.34 27.91
C LYS A 107 5.55 12.82 27.26
N GLY A 108 5.30 12.47 26.00
CA GLY A 108 4.15 12.95 25.22
C GLY A 108 4.21 14.43 24.81
N LYS A 109 5.10 15.21 25.43
CA LYS A 109 5.32 16.62 25.11
C LYS A 109 6.79 16.88 24.80
N LYS A 110 7.04 17.87 23.95
CA LYS A 110 8.39 18.35 23.62
C LYS A 110 8.45 19.88 23.71
N PRO A 111 9.65 20.49 23.88
CA PRO A 111 9.79 21.93 23.76
C PRO A 111 9.14 22.43 22.47
N CYS A 112 8.41 23.54 22.58
CA CYS A 112 7.72 24.13 21.44
C CYS A 112 8.76 24.61 20.42
N THR A 113 8.76 24.01 19.23
CA THR A 113 9.67 24.35 18.13
C THR A 113 9.09 25.39 17.18
N LEU A 114 7.97 26.03 17.54
CA LEU A 114 7.39 27.08 16.73
C LEU A 114 8.36 28.26 16.66
N THR A 115 8.49 28.86 15.48
CA THR A 115 9.44 29.95 15.20
C THR A 115 9.32 31.04 16.27
N ASN A 116 10.46 31.50 16.80
CA ASN A 116 10.57 32.51 17.85
C ASN A 116 10.02 32.13 19.25
N CYS A 117 9.48 30.93 19.45
CA CYS A 117 9.16 30.40 20.79
C CYS A 117 10.35 29.62 21.37
N ALA A 118 10.86 28.61 20.63
CA ALA A 118 11.98 27.75 21.03
C ALA A 118 11.88 27.17 22.47
N GLY A 119 10.66 26.90 22.94
CA GLY A 119 10.42 26.36 24.28
C GLY A 119 10.25 27.40 25.38
N SER A 120 10.32 28.70 25.09
CA SER A 120 10.11 29.75 26.08
C SER A 120 8.64 29.97 26.46
N GLY A 121 7.70 29.54 25.60
CA GLY A 121 6.27 29.82 25.76
C GLY A 121 5.82 31.13 25.13
N TRP A 122 6.76 32.00 24.76
CA TRP A 122 6.49 33.36 24.32
C TRP A 122 7.17 33.63 22.99
N ILE A 123 6.51 34.40 22.14
CA ILE A 123 7.07 34.82 20.86
C ILE A 123 7.35 36.33 20.95
N LYS A 124 8.58 36.71 20.61
CA LYS A 124 8.93 38.12 20.37
C LYS A 124 8.75 38.38 18.87
N ALA A 125 7.64 39.00 18.46
CA ALA A 125 7.45 39.33 17.04
C ALA A 125 7.15 40.80 16.74
N LYS A 126 6.88 41.63 17.74
CA LYS A 126 6.59 43.04 17.50
C LYS A 126 7.36 43.92 18.46
N PHE A 127 7.96 44.97 17.91
CA PHE A 127 8.42 46.10 18.71
C PHE A 127 7.25 47.08 18.85
N VAL A 128 6.94 47.45 20.10
CA VAL A 128 5.94 48.47 20.42
C VAL A 128 6.63 49.69 20.99
N LEU A 129 6.00 50.85 20.82
CA LEU A 129 6.52 52.10 21.36
C LEU A 129 6.67 52.00 22.88
N CYS A 130 7.82 52.44 23.38
CA CYS A 130 8.12 52.45 24.81
C CYS A 130 7.18 53.43 25.52
N SER A 131 6.35 52.94 26.44
CA SER A 131 5.41 53.76 27.22
C SER A 131 6.11 54.91 27.95
N GLU A 132 7.32 54.66 28.45
CA GLU A 132 8.14 55.65 29.14
C GLU A 132 8.66 56.77 28.21
N CYS A 133 8.79 56.48 26.91
CA CYS A 133 9.17 57.49 25.91
C CYS A 133 7.97 58.30 25.40
N LEU A 134 6.74 57.80 25.55
CA LEU A 134 5.52 58.46 25.09
C LEU A 134 5.00 59.55 26.03
N GLY A 135 5.51 59.61 27.27
CA GLY A 135 5.10 60.61 28.27
C GLY A 135 5.77 61.98 28.13
N GLY A 136 6.68 62.19 27.16
CA GLY A 136 7.45 63.42 26.99
C GLY A 136 6.97 64.33 25.86
N PRO A 137 7.22 65.66 25.94
CA PRO A 137 6.79 66.61 24.90
C PRO A 137 7.54 66.39 23.59
N GLY A 138 6.85 65.82 22.59
CA GLY A 138 7.19 65.91 21.17
C GLY A 138 8.37 65.06 20.66
N LYS A 139 9.05 64.28 21.51
CA LYS A 139 10.15 63.39 21.10
C LYS A 139 9.75 61.92 21.25
N LYS A 140 9.84 61.14 20.16
CA LYS A 140 9.48 59.70 20.13
C LYS A 140 10.51 58.79 20.82
N THR A 141 11.65 59.33 21.25
CA THR A 141 12.75 58.59 21.89
C THR A 141 13.39 59.44 23.01
N ILE A 142 13.62 58.83 24.18
CA ILE A 142 14.43 59.40 25.28
C ILE A 142 15.77 58.65 25.29
N PRO A 143 16.92 59.30 25.02
CA PRO A 143 18.23 58.64 24.87
C PRO A 143 18.62 57.74 26.05
N ASP A 144 18.34 58.15 27.28
CA ASP A 144 18.68 57.40 28.50
C ASP A 144 17.49 56.64 29.10
N CYS A 145 16.49 56.29 28.27
CA CYS A 145 15.32 55.56 28.76
C CYS A 145 15.72 54.17 29.29
N TRP A 146 15.54 53.93 30.59
CA TRP A 146 15.86 52.65 31.25
C TRP A 146 15.12 51.45 30.66
N ALA A 147 13.88 51.65 30.18
CA ALA A 147 13.05 50.57 29.64
C ALA A 147 13.44 50.14 28.21
N CYS A 148 13.87 51.06 27.34
CA CYS A 148 14.17 50.77 25.93
C CYS A 148 15.63 51.07 25.52
N ASN A 149 16.49 51.51 26.44
CA ASN A 149 17.88 51.91 26.22
C ASN A 149 18.04 52.85 25.01
N GLY A 150 17.24 53.93 24.97
CA GLY A 150 17.30 54.92 23.90
C GLY A 150 16.62 54.55 22.57
N ARG A 151 16.15 53.31 22.38
CA ARG A 151 15.58 52.85 21.09
C ARG A 151 14.17 53.38 20.78
N GLY A 152 13.43 53.84 21.78
CA GLY A 152 12.03 54.27 21.63
C GLY A 152 11.02 53.13 21.50
N GLU A 153 11.48 51.88 21.45
CA GLU A 153 10.65 50.69 21.29
C GLU A 153 11.14 49.53 22.17
N VAL A 154 10.20 48.71 22.64
CA VAL A 154 10.46 47.50 23.43
C VAL A 154 9.83 46.29 22.75
N PRO A 155 10.45 45.10 22.81
CA PRO A 155 9.85 43.89 22.26
C PRO A 155 8.63 43.48 23.09
N GLU A 156 7.46 43.45 22.47
CA GLU A 156 6.25 42.91 23.07
C GLU A 156 6.25 41.39 22.88
N ALA A 157 6.27 40.67 24.01
CA ALA A 157 6.11 39.23 24.02
C ALA A 157 4.61 38.90 24.02
N PHE A 158 4.16 38.09 23.06
CA PHE A 158 2.81 37.51 23.10
C PHE A 158 2.91 35.99 23.27
N LYS A 159 1.81 35.40 23.73
CA LYS A 159 1.73 33.97 24.00
C LYS A 159 1.95 33.18 22.71
N CYS A 160 2.79 32.17 22.78
CA CYS A 160 2.96 31.25 21.66
C CYS A 160 1.67 30.41 21.49
N GLU A 161 0.98 30.55 20.37
CA GLU A 161 -0.23 29.78 20.05
C GLU A 161 0.02 28.27 20.03
N GLY A 162 1.26 27.84 19.71
CA GLY A 162 1.62 26.43 19.64
C GLY A 162 1.81 25.73 20.99
N CYS A 163 1.96 26.47 22.09
CA CYS A 163 2.10 25.89 23.43
C CYS A 163 1.36 26.63 24.53
N ASP A 164 0.59 27.67 24.18
CA ASP A 164 -0.22 28.50 25.07
C ASP A 164 0.56 28.84 26.34
N ASP A 165 1.65 29.60 26.19
CA ASP A 165 2.59 30.04 27.23
C ASP A 165 3.39 28.97 28.01
N LYS A 166 3.07 27.68 27.86
CA LYS A 166 3.71 26.59 28.65
C LYS A 166 5.09 26.18 28.16
N GLY A 167 5.53 26.66 27.01
CA GLY A 167 6.82 26.26 26.39
C GLY A 167 6.87 24.81 25.90
N LEU A 168 5.85 23.99 26.17
CA LEU A 168 5.76 22.58 25.78
C LEU A 168 4.59 22.35 24.83
N ALA A 169 4.86 21.75 23.68
CA ALA A 169 3.86 21.36 22.69
C ALA A 169 3.62 19.84 22.74
N LYS A 170 2.40 19.44 22.31
CA LYS A 170 2.05 18.03 22.09
C LYS A 170 3.05 17.43 21.09
N CYS A 171 3.60 16.26 21.41
CA CYS A 171 4.51 15.58 20.48
C CYS A 171 3.70 15.06 19.29
N ALA A 172 3.94 15.61 18.10
CA ALA A 172 3.24 15.25 16.87
C ALA A 172 3.44 13.76 16.50
N ARG A 173 4.65 13.21 16.71
CA ARG A 173 4.98 11.84 16.35
C ARG A 173 4.16 10.78 17.11
N CYS A 174 3.88 11.02 18.39
CA CYS A 174 3.11 10.10 19.23
C CYS A 174 1.72 10.63 19.61
N ASP A 175 1.32 11.74 19.00
CA ASP A 175 0.12 12.49 19.32
C ASP A 175 -0.12 12.62 20.84
N GLY A 176 0.92 12.97 21.59
CA GLY A 176 0.79 13.16 23.04
C GLY A 176 0.81 11.90 23.90
N ALA A 177 0.72 10.70 23.31
CA ALA A 177 0.65 9.44 24.05
C ALA A 177 1.99 9.01 24.67
N GLY A 178 3.11 9.60 24.24
CA GLY A 178 4.45 9.20 24.69
C GLY A 178 4.96 7.90 24.07
N GLN A 179 4.11 7.15 23.35
CA GLN A 179 4.45 5.89 22.71
C GLN A 179 3.99 5.87 21.26
N VAL A 180 4.68 5.07 20.43
CA VAL A 180 4.34 4.87 19.02
C VAL A 180 4.33 3.39 18.67
N PRO A 181 3.40 2.92 17.82
CA PRO A 181 3.46 1.57 17.32
C PRO A 181 4.59 1.43 16.29
N THR A 182 5.47 0.45 16.47
CA THR A 182 6.58 0.22 15.51
C THR A 182 6.27 -0.88 14.50
N GLY A 183 5.21 -1.66 14.72
CA GLY A 183 4.95 -2.87 13.92
C GLY A 183 5.94 -4.01 14.17
N ARG A 184 6.97 -3.81 15.00
CA ARG A 184 7.99 -4.82 15.33
C ARG A 184 7.71 -5.49 16.68
N GLU A 185 8.26 -6.68 16.86
CA GLU A 185 8.10 -7.45 18.09
C GLU A 185 8.60 -6.66 19.30
N LYS A 186 7.74 -6.56 20.34
CA LYS A 186 8.01 -5.83 21.58
C LYS A 186 8.43 -4.36 21.39
N GLY A 187 8.00 -3.71 20.31
CA GLY A 187 8.32 -2.30 20.07
C GLY A 187 9.78 -2.05 19.68
N ARG A 188 10.49 -3.08 19.21
CA ARG A 188 11.86 -2.89 18.68
C ARG A 188 11.86 -1.95 17.47
N VAL A 189 13.01 -1.37 17.20
CA VAL A 189 13.27 -0.56 16.01
C VAL A 189 14.40 -1.20 15.23
N ASP A 190 14.37 -1.05 13.92
CA ASP A 190 15.47 -1.49 13.06
C ASP A 190 16.69 -0.62 13.36
N GLY A 191 17.89 -1.21 13.29
CA GLY A 191 19.09 -0.51 13.69
C GLY A 191 20.36 -1.20 13.23
N TYR A 192 21.46 -0.46 13.28
CA TYR A 192 22.78 -0.99 13.00
C TYR A 192 23.32 -1.75 14.21
N ASP A 193 23.77 -2.98 13.98
CA ASP A 193 24.50 -3.75 14.98
C ASP A 193 26.00 -3.66 14.70
N GLU A 194 26.70 -2.91 15.55
CA GLU A 194 28.14 -2.70 15.47
C GLU A 194 28.93 -4.01 15.59
N LYS A 195 28.40 -5.03 16.28
CA LYS A 195 29.12 -6.31 16.46
C LYS A 195 29.09 -7.18 15.21
N SER A 196 28.00 -7.14 14.47
CA SER A 196 27.86 -7.88 13.21
C SER A 196 28.16 -7.02 11.98
N ASN A 197 28.50 -5.74 12.16
CA ASN A 197 28.74 -4.76 11.10
C ASN A 197 27.61 -4.77 10.04
N SER A 198 26.37 -4.87 10.51
CA SER A 198 25.21 -5.10 9.64
C SER A 198 23.96 -4.39 10.15
N PHE A 199 23.04 -4.06 9.22
CA PHE A 199 21.74 -3.51 9.56
C PHE A 199 20.77 -4.63 9.95
N VAL A 200 20.33 -4.65 11.20
CA VAL A 200 19.45 -5.68 11.73
C VAL A 200 18.01 -5.17 11.70
N THR A 201 17.17 -5.88 10.95
CA THR A 201 15.72 -5.63 10.92
C THR A 201 15.06 -6.40 12.05
N ALA A 202 14.32 -5.70 12.91
CA ALA A 202 13.62 -6.34 14.01
C ALA A 202 12.49 -7.25 13.47
N PRO A 203 12.25 -8.41 14.11
CA PRO A 203 11.15 -9.28 13.73
C PRO A 203 9.80 -8.55 13.73
N THR A 204 8.95 -8.88 12.77
CA THR A 204 7.61 -8.33 12.65
C THR A 204 6.75 -8.74 13.86
N CYS A 205 5.95 -7.82 14.40
CA CYS A 205 5.06 -8.12 15.52
C CYS A 205 4.01 -9.16 15.13
N LYS A 206 3.99 -10.31 15.81
CA LYS A 206 3.04 -11.40 15.51
C LYS A 206 1.57 -11.02 15.69
N LYS A 207 1.24 -10.11 16.62
CA LYS A 207 -0.15 -9.70 16.88
C LYS A 207 -0.74 -8.80 15.80
N CYS A 208 0.05 -7.85 15.27
CA CYS A 208 -0.40 -6.94 14.22
C CYS A 208 0.18 -7.24 12.84
N ASN A 209 1.00 -8.28 12.72
CA ASN A 209 1.72 -8.64 11.50
C ASN A 209 2.43 -7.45 10.82
N GLY A 210 3.00 -6.54 11.61
CA GLY A 210 3.73 -5.38 11.08
C GLY A 210 2.91 -4.11 10.90
N GLN A 211 1.58 -4.20 10.99
CA GLN A 211 0.68 -3.08 10.70
C GLN A 211 0.74 -1.94 11.74
N GLY A 212 1.30 -2.19 12.92
CA GLY A 212 1.34 -1.20 14.02
C GLY A 212 -0.04 -0.90 14.64
N ARG A 213 -1.11 -1.44 14.06
CA ARG A 213 -2.49 -1.29 14.55
C ARG A 213 -3.08 -2.64 14.90
N GLN A 214 -4.16 -2.64 15.68
CA GLN A 214 -4.95 -3.84 15.89
C GLN A 214 -5.40 -4.37 14.53
N VAL A 215 -5.43 -5.69 14.39
CA VAL A 215 -5.79 -6.35 13.13
C VAL A 215 -7.07 -7.13 13.37
N LYS A 216 -8.07 -6.86 12.54
CA LYS A 216 -9.28 -7.69 12.45
C LYS A 216 -9.14 -8.64 11.28
N THR A 217 -9.41 -9.91 11.53
CA THR A 217 -9.51 -10.92 10.48
C THR A 217 -10.97 -10.97 10.03
N GLU A 218 -11.21 -10.84 8.73
CA GLU A 218 -12.56 -10.94 8.16
C GLU A 218 -12.55 -11.84 6.92
N PRO A 219 -13.61 -12.63 6.70
CA PRO A 219 -13.76 -13.37 5.46
C PRO A 219 -13.71 -12.47 4.23
N GLN A 220 -13.09 -12.97 3.15
CA GLN A 220 -13.15 -12.37 1.83
C GLN A 220 -14.21 -13.10 1.00
N PRO A 221 -15.45 -12.58 0.89
CA PRO A 221 -16.49 -13.25 0.12
C PRO A 221 -16.13 -13.20 -1.36
N TRP A 222 -15.65 -14.33 -1.90
CA TRP A 222 -15.19 -14.40 -3.29
C TRP A 222 -16.29 -14.04 -4.30
N GLN A 223 -17.56 -14.23 -3.92
CA GLN A 223 -18.74 -13.89 -4.70
C GLN A 223 -18.77 -12.40 -5.07
N ALA A 224 -18.23 -11.51 -4.24
CA ALA A 224 -18.14 -10.08 -4.54
C ALA A 224 -17.21 -9.78 -5.74
N PHE A 225 -16.32 -10.71 -6.08
CA PHE A 225 -15.36 -10.59 -7.17
C PHE A 225 -15.78 -11.36 -8.43
N VAL A 226 -16.97 -11.97 -8.43
CA VAL A 226 -17.52 -12.65 -9.61
C VAL A 226 -18.01 -11.61 -10.62
N ASN A 227 -17.63 -11.80 -11.89
CA ASN A 227 -18.11 -11.04 -13.03
C ASN A 227 -19.26 -11.75 -13.76
N GLY A 228 -19.30 -13.08 -13.67
CA GLY A 228 -20.32 -13.89 -14.31
C GLY A 228 -20.02 -15.38 -14.23
N GLN A 229 -20.87 -16.17 -14.85
CA GLN A 229 -20.71 -17.60 -15.07
C GLN A 229 -20.83 -17.88 -16.56
N LEU A 230 -20.15 -18.92 -17.02
CA LEU A 230 -20.16 -19.34 -18.41
C LEU A 230 -20.09 -20.86 -18.49
N GLN A 231 -20.56 -21.43 -19.59
CA GLN A 231 -20.49 -22.86 -19.83
C GLN A 231 -19.47 -23.13 -20.94
N VAL A 232 -18.50 -23.99 -20.67
CA VAL A 232 -17.47 -24.42 -21.61
C VAL A 232 -17.47 -25.94 -21.62
N ASP A 233 -17.69 -26.56 -22.78
CA ASP A 233 -17.76 -28.02 -22.93
C ASP A 233 -18.71 -28.70 -21.93
N GLY A 234 -19.87 -28.09 -21.67
CA GLY A 234 -20.86 -28.59 -20.72
C GLY A 234 -20.56 -28.27 -19.24
N GLN A 235 -19.35 -27.79 -18.92
CA GLN A 235 -18.92 -27.43 -17.57
C GLN A 235 -19.20 -25.96 -17.28
N ILE A 236 -19.87 -25.67 -16.16
CA ILE A 236 -20.06 -24.29 -15.70
C ILE A 236 -18.79 -23.82 -14.97
N MET A 237 -18.29 -22.65 -15.38
CA MET A 237 -17.14 -21.98 -14.82
C MET A 237 -17.54 -20.61 -14.26
N ILE A 238 -16.87 -20.20 -13.20
CA ILE A 238 -17.04 -18.88 -12.57
C ILE A 238 -15.92 -17.97 -13.05
N ALA A 239 -16.26 -16.77 -13.51
CA ALA A 239 -15.28 -15.74 -13.88
C ALA A 239 -15.11 -14.72 -12.76
N ILE A 240 -13.91 -14.60 -12.20
CA ILE A 240 -13.50 -13.58 -11.24
C ILE A 240 -12.69 -12.50 -11.97
N GLY A 241 -13.04 -11.24 -11.78
CA GLY A 241 -12.43 -10.13 -12.52
C GLY A 241 -13.47 -9.09 -12.97
N PRO A 242 -13.17 -8.24 -13.96
CA PRO A 242 -11.93 -8.20 -14.75
C PRO A 242 -10.71 -7.78 -13.92
N ILE A 243 -9.54 -8.35 -14.24
CA ILE A 243 -8.26 -8.14 -13.55
C ILE A 243 -7.49 -7.03 -14.25
N ARG A 244 -6.92 -6.12 -13.45
CA ARG A 244 -6.07 -5.01 -13.91
C ARG A 244 -4.61 -5.16 -13.55
N ARG A 245 -4.34 -5.79 -12.41
CA ARG A 245 -2.97 -5.96 -11.94
C ARG A 245 -2.83 -7.23 -11.12
N ILE A 246 -1.70 -7.91 -11.28
CA ILE A 246 -1.32 -9.05 -10.46
C ILE A 246 0.00 -8.71 -9.78
N VAL A 247 0.08 -8.99 -8.48
CA VAL A 247 1.30 -8.86 -7.67
C VAL A 247 1.65 -10.24 -7.12
N TRP A 248 2.92 -10.61 -7.22
CA TRP A 248 3.43 -11.88 -6.73
C TRP A 248 4.82 -11.70 -6.12
N HIS A 249 5.27 -12.70 -5.38
CA HIS A 249 6.65 -12.81 -4.94
C HIS A 249 7.35 -14.02 -5.54
N THR A 250 8.65 -13.89 -5.82
CA THR A 250 9.48 -15.02 -6.23
C THR A 250 9.70 -15.99 -5.05
N LEU A 251 9.89 -17.27 -5.35
CA LEU A 251 10.22 -18.28 -4.33
C LEU A 251 11.71 -18.19 -3.95
N GLY A 252 12.02 -18.45 -2.68
CA GLY A 252 13.40 -18.53 -2.16
C GLY A 252 13.71 -17.49 -1.07
N GLU A 253 14.92 -17.56 -0.51
CA GLU A 253 15.37 -16.70 0.61
C GLU A 253 15.44 -15.21 0.23
N ASN A 254 15.65 -14.92 -1.05
CA ASN A 254 15.65 -13.57 -1.61
C ASN A 254 14.34 -13.27 -2.38
N ALA A 255 13.19 -13.59 -1.77
CA ALA A 255 11.89 -13.34 -2.37
C ALA A 255 11.72 -11.86 -2.74
N GLN A 256 11.53 -11.59 -4.02
CA GLN A 256 11.29 -10.26 -4.56
C GLN A 256 9.82 -10.12 -4.95
N PHE A 257 9.21 -9.00 -4.61
CA PHE A 257 7.89 -8.65 -5.12
C PHE A 257 8.00 -8.15 -6.54
N LYS A 258 7.16 -8.70 -7.42
CA LYS A 258 6.98 -8.29 -8.81
C LYS A 258 5.51 -8.03 -9.06
N SER A 259 5.21 -7.26 -10.11
CA SER A 259 3.84 -7.02 -10.52
C SER A 259 3.77 -6.80 -12.02
N CYS A 260 2.64 -7.18 -12.62
CA CYS A 260 2.30 -6.87 -14.00
C CYS A 260 0.95 -6.15 -14.05
N GLU A 261 0.86 -5.18 -14.95
CA GLU A 261 -0.40 -4.58 -15.35
C GLU A 261 -1.00 -5.41 -16.48
N ILE A 262 -2.33 -5.47 -16.55
CA ILE A 262 -3.08 -6.22 -17.55
C ILE A 262 -3.74 -5.23 -18.51
N ASN A 263 -3.32 -5.29 -19.76
CA ASN A 263 -3.96 -4.58 -20.85
C ASN A 263 -5.09 -5.40 -21.47
N PRO A 264 -6.08 -4.76 -22.12
CA PRO A 264 -7.05 -5.47 -22.92
C PRO A 264 -6.38 -6.25 -24.06
N ASP A 265 -6.93 -7.42 -24.39
CA ASP A 265 -6.53 -8.18 -25.58
C ASP A 265 -7.07 -7.54 -26.88
N GLN A 266 -6.82 -8.19 -28.02
CA GLN A 266 -7.30 -7.72 -29.33
C GLN A 266 -8.84 -7.62 -29.41
N GLY A 267 -9.57 -8.38 -28.58
CA GLY A 267 -11.02 -8.30 -28.46
C GLY A 267 -11.49 -7.22 -27.47
N GLY A 268 -10.57 -6.47 -26.86
CA GLY A 268 -10.87 -5.48 -25.82
C GLY A 268 -11.18 -6.09 -24.46
N ASN A 269 -10.95 -7.39 -24.27
CA ASN A 269 -11.24 -8.07 -23.01
C ASN A 269 -10.05 -8.00 -22.07
N LEU A 270 -10.33 -7.76 -20.78
CA LEU A 270 -9.33 -7.89 -19.73
C LEU A 270 -9.25 -9.32 -19.23
N MET A 271 -8.14 -9.63 -18.56
CA MET A 271 -7.94 -10.94 -17.97
C MET A 271 -8.99 -11.23 -16.90
N VAL A 272 -9.44 -12.47 -16.85
CA VAL A 272 -10.28 -13.00 -15.78
C VAL A 272 -9.64 -14.25 -15.19
N LEU A 273 -9.87 -14.48 -13.90
CA LEU A 273 -9.58 -15.75 -13.25
C LEU A 273 -10.82 -16.64 -13.37
N LEU A 274 -10.74 -17.66 -14.22
CA LEU A 274 -11.77 -18.69 -14.36
C LEU A 274 -11.56 -19.81 -13.35
N LEU A 275 -12.64 -20.20 -12.67
CA LEU A 275 -12.69 -21.35 -11.77
C LEU A 275 -13.55 -22.45 -12.39
N GLU A 276 -13.00 -23.66 -12.50
CA GLU A 276 -13.69 -24.85 -13.00
C GLU A 276 -14.61 -25.45 -11.91
N SER A 277 -15.59 -24.67 -11.45
CA SER A 277 -16.53 -25.09 -10.42
C SER A 277 -17.80 -24.22 -10.44
N GLN A 278 -18.96 -24.84 -10.25
CA GLN A 278 -20.25 -24.14 -10.04
C GLN A 278 -20.36 -23.46 -8.67
N THR A 279 -19.61 -23.94 -7.68
CA THR A 279 -19.74 -23.51 -6.29
C THR A 279 -18.40 -23.05 -5.70
N ALA A 280 -17.37 -22.84 -6.54
CA ALA A 280 -16.00 -22.50 -6.15
C ALA A 280 -15.46 -23.37 -5.00
N LYS A 281 -15.64 -24.70 -5.09
CA LYS A 281 -15.12 -25.63 -4.07
C LYS A 281 -13.58 -25.53 -4.03
N PRO A 282 -12.97 -25.64 -2.84
CA PRO A 282 -11.53 -25.83 -2.74
C PRO A 282 -11.08 -27.01 -3.62
N LEU A 283 -9.86 -26.89 -4.14
CA LEU A 283 -9.20 -27.80 -5.07
C LEU A 283 -9.74 -27.79 -6.51
N CYS A 284 -10.59 -26.84 -6.90
CA CYS A 284 -10.97 -26.69 -8.32
C CYS A 284 -9.81 -26.13 -9.15
N ARG A 285 -9.73 -26.50 -10.43
CA ARG A 285 -8.73 -25.93 -11.33
C ARG A 285 -9.08 -24.46 -11.63
N GLN A 286 -8.04 -23.68 -11.89
CA GLN A 286 -8.17 -22.26 -12.19
C GLN A 286 -7.31 -21.86 -13.38
N TYR A 287 -7.74 -20.82 -14.09
CA TYR A 287 -7.09 -20.32 -15.30
C TYR A 287 -7.12 -18.80 -15.31
N LEU A 288 -6.04 -18.17 -15.72
CA LEU A 288 -6.03 -16.76 -16.11
C LEU A 288 -6.24 -16.71 -17.61
N VAL A 289 -7.30 -16.08 -18.10
CA VAL A 289 -7.61 -16.03 -19.54
C VAL A 289 -8.01 -14.63 -19.97
N GLY A 290 -7.72 -14.30 -21.22
CA GLY A 290 -7.94 -12.97 -21.79
C GLY A 290 -6.91 -11.95 -21.29
N GLY A 291 -6.96 -10.74 -21.86
CA GLY A 291 -6.02 -9.67 -21.55
C GLY A 291 -4.57 -9.98 -21.94
N VAL A 292 -3.70 -8.99 -21.82
CA VAL A 292 -2.27 -9.07 -22.15
C VAL A 292 -1.46 -8.56 -20.96
N PRO A 293 -0.77 -9.45 -20.23
CA PRO A 293 0.06 -9.03 -19.10
C PRO A 293 1.33 -8.31 -19.59
N GLN A 294 1.71 -7.24 -18.91
CA GLN A 294 2.96 -6.51 -19.11
C GLN A 294 3.97 -6.97 -18.05
N ILE A 295 4.75 -8.00 -18.37
CA ILE A 295 5.71 -8.67 -17.46
C ILE A 295 7.12 -8.12 -17.64
#